data_AF-A0AA96WME7-F1
#
_entry.id   AF-A0AA96WME7-F1
#
_cell.length_a   1.000
_cell.length_b   1.000
_cell.length_c   1.000
_cell.angle_alpha   90.00
_cell.angle_beta   90.00
_cell.angle_gamma   90.00
#
_symmetry.space_group_name_H-M   'P 1'
#
loop_
_entity.id
_entity.type
_entity.pdbx_description
1 polymer ?
#
loop_
_entity_poly.entity_id
_entity_poly.type
_entity_poly.pdbx_seq_one_letter_code
_entity_poly.pdbx_strand_id
1 'polypeptide(L)'
;MSSVLLPSSHSLTVSARIQDRLDRGELTPQQVDEFQDFLHQVEREFLQHRIITANAYTAWFRTGQASDVELRHFIRQFSVFSNQFLVAALLKVINSPTLQQSRASREILLNELGVIYRKLDGSVDASAKSDEEKDREGDPEFVSTTGTVDGGICRFRAAHFEWLTAVAEGLGLHYEDIGQRKHGTATTLYFCDELQRLYGSDDPNIAEGASFAVENWAAAGFWQELEDGLTRIKQTRHPQLRLAFFTWHNRVEAQHAGHTLEELEAVYFQPGFERAKFIQGGQEILNAIAVFWDGLESDRQHRIGL
;
A
#
# COMPACT_ATOMS: atom_id res chain seq x y z
N MET A 1 -0.07 -10.46 28.21
CA MET A 1 1.30 -10.04 27.86
C MET A 1 1.44 -10.20 26.37
N SER A 2 1.06 -9.16 25.62
CA SER A 2 1.11 -9.20 24.15
C SER A 2 2.55 -8.99 23.72
N SER A 3 3.10 -9.99 23.03
CA SER A 3 4.40 -9.91 22.38
C SER A 3 4.33 -8.79 21.34
N VAL A 4 5.01 -7.68 21.61
CA VAL A 4 5.35 -6.69 20.59
C VAL A 4 6.34 -7.39 19.67
N LEU A 5 5.85 -7.91 18.54
CA LEU A 5 6.72 -8.25 17.43
C LEU A 5 7.34 -6.94 16.95
N LEU A 6 8.58 -6.69 17.36
CA LEU A 6 9.45 -5.78 16.62
C LEU A 6 9.44 -6.26 15.16
N PRO A 7 9.32 -5.37 14.16
CA PRO A 7 9.47 -5.80 12.78
C PRO A 7 10.85 -6.44 12.66
N SER A 8 10.90 -7.73 12.36
CA SER A 8 12.12 -8.37 11.95
C SER A 8 12.62 -7.60 10.75
N SER A 9 13.78 -6.95 10.89
CA SER A 9 14.57 -6.48 9.77
C SER A 9 14.98 -7.70 8.97
N HIS A 10 14.09 -8.18 8.10
CA HIS A 10 14.42 -9.16 7.09
C HIS A 10 15.35 -8.44 6.13
N SER A 11 16.65 -8.72 6.27
CA SER A 11 17.61 -8.26 5.29
C SER A 11 17.21 -8.81 3.93
N LEU A 12 17.23 -7.95 2.91
CA LEU A 12 16.88 -8.37 1.56
C LEU A 12 18.00 -9.28 1.04
N THR A 13 17.67 -10.55 0.80
CA THR A 13 18.61 -11.56 0.31
C THR A 13 18.20 -12.08 -1.06
N VAL A 14 19.18 -12.55 -1.82
CA VAL A 14 18.98 -13.32 -3.04
C VAL A 14 17.95 -14.43 -2.81
N SER A 15 16.90 -14.47 -3.64
CA SER A 15 15.83 -15.47 -3.54
C SER A 15 16.23 -16.81 -4.16
N ALA A 16 15.48 -17.86 -3.83
CA ALA A 16 15.63 -19.18 -4.46
C ALA A 16 15.46 -19.12 -5.99
N ARG A 17 14.65 -18.20 -6.53
CA ARG A 17 14.49 -18.04 -7.99
C ARG A 17 15.78 -17.57 -8.67
N ILE A 18 16.49 -16.64 -8.03
CA ILE A 18 17.78 -16.18 -8.54
C ILE A 18 18.85 -17.26 -8.39
N GLN A 19 18.83 -18.02 -7.28
CA GLN A 19 19.72 -19.17 -7.11
C GLN A 19 19.47 -20.25 -8.18
N ASP A 20 18.22 -20.57 -8.48
CA ASP A 20 17.86 -21.54 -9.53
C ASP A 20 18.38 -21.10 -10.92
N ARG A 21 18.32 -19.79 -11.21
CA ARG A 21 18.86 -19.22 -12.46
C ARG A 21 20.39 -19.32 -12.51
N LEU A 22 21.08 -19.14 -11.38
CA LEU A 22 22.51 -19.35 -11.27
C LEU A 22 22.88 -20.83 -11.49
N ASP A 23 22.16 -21.75 -10.85
CA ASP A 23 22.41 -23.19 -10.96
C ASP A 23 22.19 -23.73 -12.39
N ARG A 24 21.27 -23.10 -13.14
CA ARG A 24 21.02 -23.37 -14.57
C ARG A 24 22.02 -22.71 -15.51
N GLY A 25 22.92 -21.86 -15.01
CA GLY A 25 23.87 -21.09 -15.81
C GLY A 25 23.25 -19.95 -16.60
N GLU A 26 22.04 -19.51 -16.25
CA GLU A 26 21.37 -18.34 -16.85
C GLU A 26 21.94 -17.02 -16.29
N LEU A 27 22.52 -17.07 -15.09
CA LEU A 27 23.24 -15.98 -14.43
C LEU A 27 24.65 -16.44 -14.06
N THR A 28 25.57 -15.49 -14.01
CA THR A 28 26.93 -15.72 -13.48
C THR A 28 26.99 -15.43 -11.97
N PRO A 29 27.95 -16.01 -11.22
CA PRO A 29 28.14 -15.68 -9.80
C PRO A 29 28.31 -14.17 -9.57
N GLN A 30 29.06 -13.48 -10.44
CA GLN A 30 29.25 -12.04 -10.36
C GLN A 30 27.93 -11.27 -10.47
N GLN A 31 27.03 -11.66 -11.38
CA GLN A 31 25.72 -11.00 -11.51
C GLN A 31 24.86 -11.17 -10.26
N VAL A 32 24.95 -12.33 -9.59
CA VAL A 32 24.23 -12.59 -8.34
C VAL A 32 24.82 -11.78 -7.18
N ASP A 33 26.15 -11.70 -7.08
CA ASP A 33 26.84 -10.87 -6.08
C ASP A 33 26.47 -9.39 -6.25
N GLU A 34 26.49 -8.88 -7.48
CA GLU A 34 26.08 -7.52 -7.81
C GLU A 34 24.60 -7.23 -7.47
N PHE A 35 23.73 -8.23 -7.62
CA PHE A 35 22.32 -8.13 -7.23
C PHE A 35 22.18 -8.10 -5.70
N GLN A 36 22.90 -8.94 -4.97
CA GLN A 36 22.92 -8.91 -3.49
C GLN A 36 23.41 -7.55 -2.97
N ASP A 37 24.46 -6.99 -3.57
CA ASP A 37 24.95 -5.64 -3.22
C ASP A 37 23.89 -4.57 -3.48
N PHE A 38 23.13 -4.70 -4.57
CA PHE A 38 22.02 -3.80 -4.84
C PHE A 38 20.87 -3.96 -3.84
N LEU A 39 20.52 -5.18 -3.43
CA LEU A 39 19.52 -5.40 -2.38
C LEU A 39 19.93 -4.76 -1.04
N HIS A 40 21.22 -4.84 -0.67
CA HIS A 40 21.74 -4.13 0.51
C HIS A 40 21.64 -2.61 0.37
N GLN A 41 21.84 -2.07 -0.85
CA GLN A 41 21.62 -0.66 -1.12
C GLN A 41 20.16 -0.28 -0.93
N VAL A 42 19.23 -1.04 -1.50
CA VAL A 42 17.79 -0.84 -1.35
C VAL A 42 17.36 -0.88 0.11
N GLU A 43 17.85 -1.85 0.88
CA GLU A 43 17.58 -1.95 2.33
C GLU A 43 18.03 -0.69 3.07
N ARG A 44 19.26 -0.23 2.81
CA ARG A 44 19.81 0.96 3.46
C ARG A 44 19.07 2.24 3.06
N GLU A 45 18.70 2.38 1.79
CA GLU A 45 18.18 3.64 1.25
C GLU A 45 16.66 3.74 1.38
N PHE A 46 15.94 2.62 1.38
CA PHE A 46 14.48 2.61 1.51
C PHE A 46 14.06 2.17 2.91
N LEU A 47 14.43 0.98 3.37
CA LEU A 47 13.87 0.39 4.59
C LEU A 47 14.33 1.07 5.87
N GLN A 48 15.45 1.81 5.82
CA GLN A 48 15.91 2.65 6.93
C GLN A 48 15.36 4.09 6.87
N HIS A 49 14.51 4.41 5.88
CA HIS A 49 13.90 5.73 5.78
C HIS A 49 13.07 6.04 7.03
N ARG A 50 13.15 7.27 7.53
CA ARG A 50 12.51 7.67 8.79
C ARG A 50 11.01 7.42 8.84
N ILE A 51 10.34 7.45 7.70
CA ILE A 51 8.89 7.23 7.64
C ILE A 51 8.49 5.77 7.83
N ILE A 52 9.42 4.86 7.60
CA ILE A 52 9.28 3.44 7.89
C ILE A 52 9.65 3.16 9.34
N THR A 53 10.79 3.67 9.79
CA THR A 53 11.35 3.32 11.10
C THR A 53 10.79 4.14 12.27
N ALA A 54 10.30 5.35 12.03
CA ALA A 54 9.92 6.31 13.06
C ALA A 54 8.83 7.31 12.62
N ASN A 55 7.67 6.81 12.17
CA ASN A 55 6.52 7.67 11.88
C ASN A 55 5.83 8.15 13.16
N ALA A 56 5.98 9.45 13.47
CA ALA A 56 5.43 10.03 14.70
C ALA A 56 3.89 10.01 14.75
N TYR A 57 3.24 10.23 13.61
CA TYR A 57 1.77 10.31 13.55
C TYR A 57 1.14 8.96 13.85
N THR A 58 1.57 7.89 13.18
CA THR A 58 1.00 6.54 13.36
C THR A 58 1.35 5.97 14.73
N ALA A 59 2.56 6.25 15.24
CA ALA A 59 2.96 5.87 16.58
C ALA A 59 2.05 6.50 17.67
N TRP A 60 1.67 7.77 17.51
CA TRP A 60 0.67 8.43 18.36
C TRP A 60 -0.74 7.85 18.12
N PHE A 61 -1.14 7.69 16.87
CA PHE A 61 -2.49 7.26 16.50
C PHE A 61 -2.82 5.87 17.07
N ARG A 62 -1.85 4.94 17.10
CA ARG A 62 -1.93 3.61 17.73
C ARG A 62 -2.43 3.63 19.17
N THR A 63 -2.20 4.72 19.90
CA THR A 63 -2.65 4.85 21.30
C THR A 63 -4.17 4.92 21.42
N GLY A 64 -4.90 5.19 20.33
CA GLY A 64 -6.36 5.32 20.30
C GLY A 64 -6.86 6.64 20.89
N GLN A 65 -5.98 7.63 21.07
CA GLN A 65 -6.29 8.90 21.73
C GLN A 65 -6.75 10.02 20.79
N ALA A 66 -6.81 9.77 19.48
CA ALA A 66 -7.31 10.75 18.51
C ALA A 66 -8.73 11.19 18.87
N SER A 67 -8.95 12.49 19.04
CA SER A 67 -10.28 13.08 19.20
C SER A 67 -11.15 12.86 17.96
N ASP A 68 -12.46 13.07 18.07
CA ASP A 68 -13.37 12.93 16.91
C ASP A 68 -13.03 13.87 15.76
N VAL A 69 -12.49 15.04 16.09
CA VAL A 69 -12.07 16.03 15.10
C VAL A 69 -10.82 15.55 14.37
N GLU A 70 -9.80 15.10 15.12
CA GLU A 70 -8.57 14.53 14.54
C GLU A 70 -8.86 13.28 13.72
N LEU A 71 -9.76 12.42 14.18
CA LEU A 71 -10.16 11.20 13.48
C LEU A 71 -10.91 11.50 12.17
N ARG A 72 -11.85 12.45 12.18
CA ARG A 72 -12.51 12.90 10.94
C ARG A 72 -11.52 13.53 9.96
N HIS A 73 -10.59 14.35 10.45
CA HIS A 73 -9.54 14.93 9.62
C HIS A 73 -8.66 13.86 9.00
N PHE A 74 -8.20 12.89 9.80
CA PHE A 74 -7.43 11.75 9.32
C PHE A 74 -8.16 10.99 8.20
N ILE A 75 -9.40 10.56 8.44
CA ILE A 75 -10.18 9.82 7.44
C ILE A 75 -10.39 10.65 6.17
N ARG A 76 -10.64 11.96 6.30
CA ARG A 76 -10.74 12.86 5.14
C ARG A 76 -9.43 12.90 4.34
N GLN A 77 -8.29 13.16 4.98
CA GLN A 77 -7.01 13.24 4.26
C GLN A 77 -6.57 11.91 3.68
N PHE A 78 -6.69 10.82 4.45
CA PHE A 78 -6.36 9.48 4.00
C PHE A 78 -7.20 9.08 2.80
N SER A 79 -8.49 9.40 2.81
CA SER A 79 -9.40 9.10 1.69
C SER A 79 -9.02 9.80 0.39
N VAL A 80 -8.51 11.03 0.44
CA VAL A 80 -8.06 11.74 -0.76
C VAL A 80 -6.92 10.97 -1.39
N PHE A 81 -5.91 10.60 -0.61
CA PHE A 81 -4.82 9.76 -1.09
C PHE A 81 -5.34 8.43 -1.66
N SER A 82 -6.14 7.66 -0.91
CA SER A 82 -6.63 6.35 -1.35
C SER A 82 -7.40 6.43 -2.67
N ASN A 83 -8.21 7.47 -2.86
CA ASN A 83 -8.96 7.64 -4.10
C ASN A 83 -8.08 8.15 -5.26
N GLN A 84 -7.04 8.92 -4.98
CA GLN A 84 -6.08 9.39 -5.99
C GLN A 84 -5.07 8.32 -6.41
N PHE A 85 -4.87 7.27 -5.60
CA PHE A 85 -4.08 6.10 -5.99
C PHE A 85 -4.59 5.47 -7.29
N LEU A 86 -5.90 5.47 -7.53
CA LEU A 86 -6.51 4.98 -8.78
C LEU A 86 -5.92 5.66 -10.03
N VAL A 87 -5.60 6.96 -9.95
CA VAL A 87 -4.99 7.70 -11.06
C VAL A 87 -3.55 7.26 -11.28
N ALA A 88 -2.77 7.11 -10.21
CA ALA A 88 -1.40 6.64 -10.28
C ALA A 88 -1.32 5.20 -10.82
N ALA A 89 -2.19 4.31 -10.36
CA ALA A 89 -2.30 2.94 -10.83
C ALA A 89 -2.69 2.88 -12.33
N LEU A 90 -3.62 3.74 -12.78
CA LEU A 90 -3.95 3.86 -14.21
C LEU A 90 -2.76 4.34 -15.05
N LEU A 91 -2.02 5.34 -14.57
CA LEU A 91 -0.81 5.81 -15.24
C LEU A 91 0.24 4.69 -15.33
N LYS A 92 0.45 3.90 -14.27
CA LYS A 92 1.34 2.73 -14.29
C LYS A 92 0.91 1.69 -15.33
N VAL A 93 -0.40 1.45 -15.48
CA VAL A 93 -0.94 0.57 -16.54
C VAL A 93 -0.63 1.10 -17.96
N ILE A 94 -0.83 2.40 -18.18
CA ILE A 94 -0.62 3.05 -19.49
C ILE A 94 0.86 3.06 -19.85
N ASN A 95 1.72 3.37 -18.88
CA ASN A 95 3.15 3.55 -19.07
C ASN A 95 3.96 2.24 -18.93
N SER A 96 3.29 1.12 -18.64
CA SER A 96 3.93 -0.19 -18.55
C SER A 96 4.71 -0.53 -19.82
N PRO A 97 6.00 -0.95 -19.72
CA PRO A 97 6.85 -1.13 -20.91
C PRO A 97 6.54 -2.40 -21.69
N THR A 98 5.76 -3.32 -21.11
CA THR A 98 5.29 -4.53 -21.79
C THR A 98 3.81 -4.78 -21.52
N LEU A 99 3.15 -5.51 -22.45
CA LEU A 99 1.77 -5.94 -22.25
C LEU A 99 1.59 -6.80 -21.00
N GLN A 100 2.61 -7.59 -20.62
CA GLN A 100 2.56 -8.43 -19.44
C GLN A 100 2.56 -7.61 -18.15
N GLN A 101 3.42 -6.59 -18.05
CA GLN A 101 3.42 -5.67 -16.91
C GLN A 101 2.15 -4.82 -16.86
N SER A 102 1.62 -4.42 -18.03
CA SER A 102 0.33 -3.74 -18.11
C SER A 102 -0.84 -4.63 -17.65
N ARG A 103 -0.76 -5.95 -17.86
CA ARG A 103 -1.73 -6.91 -17.31
C ARG A 103 -1.58 -7.04 -15.79
N ALA A 104 -0.36 -7.23 -15.28
CA ALA A 104 -0.11 -7.31 -13.84
C ALA A 104 -0.58 -6.04 -13.10
N SER A 105 -0.28 -4.86 -13.64
CA SER A 105 -0.75 -3.59 -13.06
C SER A 105 -2.28 -3.44 -13.10
N ARG A 106 -2.95 -4.04 -14.10
CA ARG A 106 -4.43 -4.03 -14.18
C ARG A 106 -5.08 -4.93 -13.15
N GLU A 107 -4.43 -6.00 -12.72
CA GLU A 107 -4.92 -6.85 -11.63
C GLU A 107 -5.20 -6.00 -10.38
N ILE A 108 -4.20 -5.19 -9.99
CA ILE A 108 -4.30 -4.27 -8.86
C ILE A 108 -5.39 -3.22 -9.10
N LEU A 109 -5.30 -2.47 -10.21
CA LEU A 109 -6.23 -1.37 -10.50
C LEU A 109 -7.70 -1.84 -10.55
N LEU A 110 -7.97 -2.96 -11.21
CA LEU A 110 -9.35 -3.45 -11.32
C LEU A 110 -9.86 -3.99 -9.99
N ASN A 111 -8.98 -4.56 -9.15
CA ASN A 111 -9.37 -4.96 -7.80
C ASN A 111 -9.73 -3.75 -6.94
N GLU A 112 -8.94 -2.68 -6.99
CA GLU A 112 -9.25 -1.40 -6.34
C GLU A 112 -10.61 -0.83 -6.79
N LEU A 113 -10.97 -1.04 -8.06
CA LEU A 113 -12.26 -0.65 -8.67
C LEU A 113 -13.40 -1.66 -8.43
N GLY A 114 -13.18 -2.69 -7.62
CA GLY A 114 -14.21 -3.65 -7.18
C GLY A 114 -14.39 -4.87 -8.08
N VAL A 115 -13.38 -5.24 -8.88
CA VAL A 115 -13.36 -6.55 -9.53
C VAL A 115 -12.74 -7.58 -8.59
N ILE A 116 -13.49 -8.63 -8.29
CA ILE A 116 -13.09 -9.65 -7.32
C ILE A 116 -12.10 -10.62 -7.98
N TYR A 117 -10.96 -10.88 -7.33
CA TYR A 117 -10.03 -11.93 -7.74
C TYR A 117 -10.71 -13.30 -7.75
N ARG A 118 -10.65 -14.00 -8.88
CA ARG A 118 -11.13 -15.37 -9.02
C ARG A 118 -9.96 -16.34 -8.89
N LYS A 119 -10.14 -17.39 -8.08
CA LYS A 119 -9.19 -18.52 -8.04
C LYS A 119 -9.32 -19.35 -9.32
N LEU A 120 -8.20 -19.75 -9.90
CA LEU A 120 -8.16 -20.51 -11.16
C LEU A 120 -8.65 -21.95 -11.00
N ASP A 121 -8.68 -22.48 -9.78
CA ASP A 121 -9.17 -23.83 -9.46
C ASP A 121 -10.69 -23.91 -9.25
N GLY A 122 -11.40 -22.78 -9.30
CA GLY A 122 -12.85 -22.72 -9.10
C GLY A 122 -13.29 -22.95 -7.65
N SER A 123 -12.37 -22.99 -6.68
CA SER A 123 -12.72 -23.10 -5.27
C SER A 123 -13.34 -21.80 -4.76
N VAL A 124 -14.57 -21.90 -4.23
CA VAL A 124 -15.25 -20.80 -3.54
C VAL A 124 -15.13 -21.08 -2.04
N ASP A 125 -14.43 -20.23 -1.30
CA ASP A 125 -14.47 -20.26 0.17
C ASP A 125 -15.81 -19.69 0.64
N ALA A 126 -16.88 -20.45 0.40
CA ALA A 126 -18.22 -20.13 0.85
C ALA A 126 -18.40 -20.59 2.31
N SER A 127 -17.62 -20.04 3.24
CA SER A 127 -17.98 -20.09 4.66
C SER A 127 -18.78 -18.83 5.01
N ALA A 128 -19.98 -19.02 5.54
CA ALA A 128 -20.80 -17.91 5.99
C ALA A 128 -20.15 -17.26 7.22
N LYS A 129 -19.43 -16.15 7.01
CA LYS A 129 -18.89 -15.31 8.09
C LYS A 129 -19.99 -14.44 8.70
N SER A 130 -19.94 -14.25 10.01
CA SER A 130 -20.77 -13.26 10.72
C SER A 130 -20.43 -11.83 10.31
N ASP A 131 -21.32 -10.86 10.56
CA ASP A 131 -21.07 -9.44 10.23
C ASP A 131 -19.84 -8.87 10.96
N GLU A 132 -19.55 -9.36 12.16
CA GLU A 132 -18.35 -9.01 12.93
C GLU A 132 -17.09 -9.58 12.29
N GLU A 133 -17.14 -10.83 11.82
CA GLU A 133 -16.03 -11.45 11.09
C GLU A 133 -15.83 -10.80 9.72
N LYS A 134 -16.89 -10.41 9.01
CA LYS A 134 -16.80 -9.66 7.76
C LYS A 134 -16.19 -8.28 7.95
N ASP A 135 -16.57 -7.57 9.03
CA ASP A 135 -15.98 -6.27 9.38
C ASP A 135 -14.51 -6.39 9.77
N ARG A 136 -14.10 -7.52 10.36
CA ARG A 136 -12.71 -7.76 10.75
C ARG A 136 -11.86 -8.28 9.60
N GLU A 137 -12.41 -9.15 8.77
CA GLU A 137 -11.66 -9.99 7.83
C GLU A 137 -11.95 -9.72 6.37
N GLY A 138 -12.80 -8.76 6.03
CA GLY A 138 -13.35 -8.64 4.70
C GLY A 138 -14.40 -9.72 4.43
N ASP A 139 -15.40 -9.37 3.63
CA ASP A 139 -16.43 -10.32 3.21
C ASP A 139 -15.88 -11.23 2.11
N PRO A 140 -15.83 -12.56 2.28
CA PRO A 140 -15.35 -13.49 1.25
C PRO A 140 -16.11 -13.40 -0.07
N GLU A 141 -17.34 -12.86 -0.08
CA GLU A 141 -18.08 -12.58 -1.31
C GLU A 141 -17.53 -11.40 -2.11
N PHE A 142 -16.73 -10.54 -1.48
CA PHE A 142 -16.21 -9.29 -2.05
C PHE A 142 -14.68 -9.24 -2.07
N VAL A 143 -13.99 -10.16 -1.38
CA VAL A 143 -12.52 -10.12 -1.34
C VAL A 143 -11.85 -11.48 -1.46
N SER A 144 -10.82 -11.51 -2.29
CA SER A 144 -9.80 -12.56 -2.39
C SER A 144 -8.45 -11.88 -2.55
N THR A 145 -7.39 -12.47 -2.01
CA THR A 145 -6.02 -11.96 -2.07
C THR A 145 -5.17 -12.63 -3.13
N THR A 146 -5.72 -13.64 -3.80
CA THR A 146 -5.00 -14.49 -4.76
C THR A 146 -5.90 -14.80 -5.94
N GLY A 147 -5.29 -14.90 -7.13
CA GLY A 147 -6.00 -15.21 -8.37
C GLY A 147 -5.81 -14.14 -9.43
N THR A 148 -6.82 -13.98 -10.29
CA THR A 148 -6.85 -12.95 -11.34
C THR A 148 -8.22 -12.27 -11.39
N VAL A 149 -8.24 -10.99 -11.72
CA VAL A 149 -9.44 -10.21 -12.04
C VAL A 149 -9.94 -10.47 -13.46
N ASP A 150 -9.14 -11.11 -14.32
CA ASP A 150 -9.54 -11.44 -15.69
C ASP A 150 -10.67 -12.47 -15.70
N GLY A 151 -11.81 -12.08 -16.30
CA GLY A 151 -13.08 -12.80 -16.21
C GLY A 151 -13.75 -12.71 -14.84
N GLY A 152 -13.32 -11.80 -13.96
CA GLY A 152 -13.90 -11.55 -12.64
C GLY A 152 -15.22 -10.77 -12.70
N ILE A 153 -15.91 -10.70 -11.56
CA ILE A 153 -17.19 -9.98 -11.42
C ILE A 153 -16.89 -8.63 -10.78
N CYS A 154 -17.30 -7.55 -11.45
CA CYS A 154 -17.31 -6.21 -10.86
C CYS A 154 -18.50 -6.06 -9.91
N ARG A 155 -18.23 -5.60 -8.69
CA ARG A 155 -19.23 -5.20 -7.70
C ARG A 155 -18.80 -3.86 -7.11
N PHE A 156 -19.62 -2.82 -7.21
CA PHE A 156 -19.27 -1.50 -6.68
C PHE A 156 -18.90 -1.53 -5.19
N ARG A 157 -19.64 -2.31 -4.40
CA ARG A 157 -19.35 -2.54 -2.97
C ARG A 157 -18.03 -3.26 -2.66
N ALA A 158 -17.39 -3.86 -3.66
CA ALA A 158 -16.07 -4.45 -3.52
C ALA A 158 -14.95 -3.44 -3.79
N ALA A 159 -15.26 -2.25 -4.33
CA ALA A 159 -14.26 -1.21 -4.52
C ALA A 159 -13.78 -0.72 -3.17
N HIS A 160 -12.46 -0.63 -2.99
CA HIS A 160 -11.85 -0.34 -1.70
C HIS A 160 -12.30 1.04 -1.16
N PHE A 161 -12.51 2.00 -2.06
CA PHE A 161 -13.02 3.31 -1.67
C PHE A 161 -14.43 3.25 -1.04
N GLU A 162 -15.29 2.32 -1.44
CA GLU A 162 -16.60 2.16 -0.79
C GLU A 162 -16.46 1.65 0.65
N TRP A 163 -15.44 0.85 0.97
CA TRP A 163 -15.21 0.47 2.35
C TRP A 163 -14.75 1.66 3.19
N LEU A 164 -13.96 2.55 2.60
CA LEU A 164 -13.57 3.80 3.27
C LEU A 164 -14.76 4.76 3.44
N THR A 165 -15.73 4.76 2.51
CA THR A 165 -17.01 5.48 2.73
C THR A 165 -17.77 4.93 3.94
N ALA A 166 -17.80 3.61 4.14
CA ALA A 166 -18.44 3.01 5.31
C ALA A 166 -17.73 3.34 6.63
N VAL A 167 -16.40 3.49 6.62
CA VAL A 167 -15.63 4.03 7.76
C VAL A 167 -16.08 5.46 8.05
N ALA A 168 -16.13 6.31 7.02
CA ALA A 168 -16.46 7.72 7.10
C ALA A 168 -17.89 7.96 7.63
N GLU A 169 -18.86 7.17 7.18
CA GLU A 169 -20.25 7.20 7.67
C GLU A 169 -20.33 6.95 9.19
N GLY A 170 -19.50 6.04 9.71
CA GLY A 170 -19.39 5.77 11.15
C GLY A 170 -18.96 6.98 11.98
N LEU A 171 -18.44 8.03 11.33
CA LEU A 171 -17.96 9.28 11.93
C LEU A 171 -18.83 10.50 11.55
N GLY A 172 -19.93 10.28 10.84
CA GLY A 172 -20.82 11.33 10.37
C GLY A 172 -20.30 12.11 9.16
N LEU A 173 -19.40 11.52 8.37
CA LEU A 173 -18.97 12.03 7.07
C LEU A 173 -19.69 11.28 5.95
N HIS A 174 -19.92 11.96 4.82
CA HIS A 174 -20.56 11.36 3.64
C HIS A 174 -19.64 11.40 2.42
N TYR A 175 -20.06 10.77 1.32
CA TYR A 175 -19.28 10.64 0.09
C TYR A 175 -18.76 12.00 -0.42
N GLU A 176 -19.57 13.05 -0.32
CA GLU A 176 -19.22 14.41 -0.73
C GLU A 176 -18.14 15.08 0.12
N ASP A 177 -17.77 14.50 1.28
CA ASP A 177 -16.81 15.04 2.25
C ASP A 177 -15.41 14.40 2.16
N ILE A 178 -15.24 13.37 1.34
CA ILE A 178 -14.05 12.53 1.28
C ILE A 178 -13.60 12.22 -0.16
N GLY A 179 -12.37 11.73 -0.35
CA GLY A 179 -11.84 11.19 -1.61
C GLY A 179 -11.56 12.19 -2.74
N GLN A 180 -12.21 13.35 -2.74
CA GLN A 180 -12.03 14.37 -3.75
C GLN A 180 -10.86 15.29 -3.39
N ARG A 181 -10.03 15.64 -4.37
CA ARG A 181 -8.86 16.54 -4.18
C ARG A 181 -9.18 17.84 -3.44
N LYS A 182 -10.40 18.39 -3.59
CA LYS A 182 -10.84 19.62 -2.90
C LYS A 182 -10.79 19.52 -1.37
N HIS A 183 -10.73 18.31 -0.82
CA HIS A 183 -10.66 18.03 0.61
C HIS A 183 -9.23 17.81 1.11
N GLY A 184 -8.26 17.69 0.20
CA GLY A 184 -6.86 17.45 0.53
C GLY A 184 -6.18 18.71 1.03
N THR A 185 -5.39 18.59 2.10
CA THR A 185 -4.43 19.62 2.50
C THR A 185 -3.32 19.73 1.46
N ALA A 186 -2.51 20.78 1.55
CA ALA A 186 -1.38 20.97 0.65
C ALA A 186 -0.39 19.78 0.70
N THR A 187 -0.15 19.21 1.87
CA THR A 187 0.75 18.05 2.04
C THR A 187 0.14 16.76 1.49
N THR A 188 -1.17 16.56 1.66
CA THR A 188 -1.89 15.43 1.04
C THR A 188 -1.89 15.52 -0.47
N LEU A 189 -2.16 16.70 -1.03
CA LEU A 189 -2.16 16.89 -2.48
C LEU A 189 -0.75 16.79 -3.08
N TYR A 190 0.28 17.29 -2.38
CA TYR A 190 1.67 17.09 -2.77
C TYR A 190 1.98 15.60 -2.92
N PHE A 191 1.62 14.78 -1.94
CA PHE A 191 1.83 13.34 -2.04
C PHE A 191 1.03 12.71 -3.18
N CYS A 192 -0.23 13.11 -3.41
CA CYS A 192 -1.02 12.62 -4.54
C CYS A 192 -0.37 12.93 -5.89
N ASP A 193 0.21 14.12 -6.04
CA ASP A 193 0.85 14.55 -7.27
C ASP A 193 2.17 13.82 -7.50
N GLU A 194 2.97 13.65 -6.44
CA GLU A 194 4.21 12.88 -6.50
C GLU A 194 3.96 11.39 -6.73
N LEU A 195 2.90 10.82 -6.17
CA LEU A 195 2.47 9.45 -6.42
C LEU A 195 2.16 9.25 -7.90
N GLN A 196 1.38 10.14 -8.52
CA GLN A 196 1.10 10.07 -9.96
C GLN A 196 2.37 10.25 -10.81
N ARG A 197 3.24 11.19 -10.43
CA ARG A 197 4.49 11.47 -11.16
C ARG A 197 5.49 10.33 -11.09
N LEU A 198 5.65 9.70 -9.93
CA LEU A 198 6.69 8.71 -9.65
C LEU A 198 6.20 7.29 -9.91
N TYR A 199 5.13 6.86 -9.24
CA TYR A 199 4.57 5.51 -9.38
C TYR A 199 3.99 5.31 -10.79
N GLY A 200 3.39 6.36 -11.35
CA GLY A 200 2.87 6.39 -12.71
C GLY A 200 3.86 6.86 -13.78
N SER A 201 5.16 6.97 -13.47
CA SER A 201 6.19 7.50 -14.38
C SER A 201 6.25 6.74 -15.72
N ASP A 202 6.57 7.45 -16.81
CA ASP A 202 6.90 6.87 -18.12
C ASP A 202 8.35 6.36 -18.21
N ASP A 203 9.23 6.82 -17.32
CA ASP A 203 10.50 6.15 -17.05
C ASP A 203 10.26 4.91 -16.18
N PRO A 204 10.48 3.69 -16.72
CA PRO A 204 10.16 2.46 -16.02
C PRO A 204 11.06 2.20 -14.81
N ASN A 205 12.29 2.71 -14.79
CA ASN A 205 13.18 2.54 -13.64
C ASN A 205 12.72 3.38 -12.45
N ILE A 206 12.27 4.62 -12.70
CA ILE A 206 11.67 5.48 -11.67
C ILE A 206 10.37 4.85 -11.13
N ALA A 207 9.49 4.40 -12.04
CA ALA A 207 8.21 3.78 -11.66
C ALA A 207 8.40 2.54 -10.81
N GLU A 208 9.33 1.66 -11.20
CA GLU A 208 9.63 0.44 -10.47
C GLU A 208 10.21 0.74 -9.07
N GLY A 209 11.16 1.68 -8.99
CA GLY A 209 11.74 2.10 -7.72
C GLY A 209 10.70 2.71 -6.77
N ALA A 210 9.82 3.55 -7.30
CA ALA A 210 8.72 4.13 -6.54
C ALA A 210 7.71 3.07 -6.08
N SER A 211 7.35 2.13 -6.97
CA SER A 211 6.46 1.02 -6.64
C SER A 211 7.03 0.16 -5.53
N PHE A 212 8.28 -0.30 -5.67
CA PHE A 212 8.95 -1.11 -4.66
C PHE A 212 8.94 -0.40 -3.30
N ALA A 213 9.29 0.88 -3.26
CA ALA A 213 9.34 1.65 -2.02
C ALA A 213 7.97 1.84 -1.37
N VAL A 214 6.91 2.10 -2.16
CA VAL A 214 5.52 2.23 -1.66
C VAL A 214 5.04 0.92 -1.02
N GLU A 215 5.18 -0.21 -1.73
CA GLU A 215 4.66 -1.49 -1.23
C GLU A 215 5.44 -1.96 0.02
N ASN A 216 6.77 -1.75 0.04
CA ASN A 216 7.58 -2.10 1.21
C ASN A 216 7.35 -1.16 2.40
N TRP A 217 7.11 0.14 2.16
CA TRP A 217 6.64 1.04 3.22
C TRP A 217 5.29 0.58 3.76
N ALA A 218 4.38 0.15 2.88
CA ALA A 218 3.06 -0.30 3.28
C ALA A 218 3.10 -1.59 4.10
N ALA A 219 3.97 -2.53 3.75
CA ALA A 219 4.23 -3.72 4.56
C ALA A 219 5.00 -3.46 5.87
N ALA A 220 5.54 -2.26 6.10
CA ALA A 220 6.42 -1.96 7.24
C ALA A 220 5.68 -1.60 8.55
N GLY A 221 4.41 -1.96 8.67
CA GLY A 221 3.69 -1.97 9.96
C GLY A 221 2.86 -0.73 10.28
N PHE A 222 2.86 0.31 9.44
CA PHE A 222 2.01 1.49 9.66
C PHE A 222 0.52 1.10 9.70
N TRP A 223 0.09 0.13 8.89
CA TRP A 223 -1.27 -0.39 8.91
C TRP A 223 -1.64 -1.01 10.25
N GLN A 224 -0.73 -1.75 10.88
CA GLN A 224 -0.95 -2.30 12.22
C GLN A 224 -1.16 -1.18 13.25
N GLU A 225 -0.38 -0.11 13.17
CA GLU A 225 -0.54 1.05 14.05
C GLU A 225 -1.89 1.75 13.86
N LEU A 226 -2.36 1.88 12.62
CA LEU A 226 -3.70 2.40 12.32
C LEU A 226 -4.80 1.47 12.82
N GLU A 227 -4.70 0.17 12.56
CA GLU A 227 -5.66 -0.84 13.02
C GLU A 227 -5.78 -0.85 14.55
N ASP A 228 -4.66 -0.82 15.26
CA ASP A 228 -4.62 -0.78 16.72
C ASP A 228 -5.34 0.48 17.26
N GLY A 229 -5.05 1.64 16.66
CA GLY A 229 -5.67 2.91 17.05
C GLY A 229 -7.17 2.91 16.81
N LEU A 230 -7.61 2.52 15.60
CA LEU A 230 -9.03 2.46 15.24
C LEU A 230 -9.80 1.42 16.07
N THR A 231 -9.19 0.28 16.37
CA THR A 231 -9.79 -0.77 17.21
C THR A 231 -10.08 -0.24 18.61
N ARG A 232 -9.12 0.47 19.23
CA ARG A 232 -9.32 1.10 20.54
C ARG A 232 -10.42 2.15 20.51
N ILE A 233 -10.45 2.97 19.46
CA ILE A 233 -11.49 4.00 19.27
C ILE A 233 -12.87 3.36 19.12
N LYS A 234 -12.98 2.30 18.32
CA LYS A 234 -14.22 1.54 18.13
C LYS A 234 -14.75 1.00 19.46
N GLN A 235 -13.88 0.37 20.24
CA GLN A 235 -14.24 -0.23 21.54
C GLN A 235 -14.66 0.79 22.60
N THR A 236 -14.19 2.04 22.50
CA THR A 236 -14.38 3.05 23.56
C THR A 236 -15.38 4.14 23.23
N ARG A 237 -15.49 4.57 21.97
CA ARG A 237 -16.25 5.77 21.58
C ARG A 237 -17.13 5.60 20.33
N HIS A 238 -16.69 4.81 19.35
CA HIS A 238 -17.42 4.61 18.08
C HIS A 238 -17.67 3.13 17.77
N PRO A 239 -18.54 2.43 18.53
CA PRO A 239 -18.80 1.00 18.33
C PRO A 239 -19.30 0.66 16.92
N GLN A 240 -19.92 1.62 16.23
CA GLN A 240 -20.39 1.53 14.85
C GLN A 240 -19.30 1.65 13.77
N LEU A 241 -18.08 2.09 14.13
CA LEU A 241 -16.99 2.33 13.19
C LEU A 241 -16.63 1.04 12.46
N ARG A 242 -16.71 1.03 11.13
CA ARG A 242 -16.27 -0.11 10.30
C ARG A 242 -14.76 -0.11 10.19
N LEU A 243 -14.14 -1.29 10.26
CA LEU A 243 -12.67 -1.43 10.24
C LEU A 243 -12.14 -2.19 9.03
N ALA A 244 -13.02 -2.83 8.25
CA ALA A 244 -12.66 -3.73 7.17
C ALA A 244 -11.65 -3.15 6.18
N PHE A 245 -11.75 -1.85 5.85
CA PHE A 245 -10.76 -1.19 5.02
C PHE A 245 -9.34 -1.33 5.59
N PHE A 246 -9.12 -0.95 6.85
CA PHE A 246 -7.78 -0.96 7.45
C PHE A 246 -7.31 -2.36 7.80
N THR A 247 -8.19 -3.22 8.33
CA THR A 247 -7.82 -4.59 8.73
C THR A 247 -7.53 -5.47 7.52
N TRP A 248 -8.19 -5.22 6.38
CA TRP A 248 -7.89 -5.93 5.13
C TRP A 248 -6.53 -5.51 4.57
N HIS A 249 -6.30 -4.19 4.42
CA HIS A 249 -5.02 -3.68 3.90
C HIS A 249 -3.84 -4.18 4.76
N ASN A 250 -3.95 -4.13 6.10
CA ASN A 250 -2.92 -4.66 7.01
C ASN A 250 -2.53 -6.13 6.73
N ARG A 251 -3.46 -6.96 6.23
CA ARG A 251 -3.19 -8.38 5.95
C ARG A 251 -2.60 -8.62 4.57
N VAL A 252 -2.95 -7.79 3.58
CA VAL A 252 -2.58 -8.03 2.18
C VAL A 252 -1.27 -7.39 1.77
N GLU A 253 -0.85 -6.30 2.42
CA GLU A 253 0.35 -5.57 1.97
C GLU A 253 1.63 -6.41 2.00
N ALA A 254 1.75 -7.38 2.91
CA ALA A 254 2.90 -8.29 2.94
C ALA A 254 3.02 -9.10 1.62
N GLN A 255 1.91 -9.38 0.95
CA GLN A 255 1.90 -10.03 -0.35
C GLN A 255 2.31 -9.07 -1.47
N HIS A 256 1.83 -7.82 -1.43
CA HIS A 256 2.24 -6.78 -2.39
C HIS A 256 3.75 -6.53 -2.36
N ALA A 257 4.34 -6.40 -1.16
CA ALA A 257 5.79 -6.26 -1.01
C ALA A 257 6.57 -7.45 -1.63
N GLY A 258 6.08 -8.68 -1.43
CA GLY A 258 6.66 -9.87 -2.05
C GLY A 258 6.65 -9.84 -3.59
N HIS A 259 5.54 -9.38 -4.19
CA HIS A 259 5.43 -9.24 -5.65
C HIS A 259 6.40 -8.20 -6.21
N THR A 260 6.62 -7.07 -5.52
CA THR A 260 7.60 -6.08 -6.01
C THR A 260 9.05 -6.57 -6.01
N LEU A 261 9.40 -7.51 -5.11
CA LEU A 261 10.71 -8.16 -5.18
C LEU A 261 10.82 -9.05 -6.43
N GLU A 262 9.74 -9.74 -6.80
CA GLU A 262 9.67 -10.51 -8.06
C GLU A 262 9.77 -9.60 -9.29
N GLU A 263 9.09 -8.46 -9.30
CA GLU A 263 9.17 -7.46 -10.36
C GLU A 263 10.60 -6.93 -10.50
N LEU A 264 11.24 -6.57 -9.38
CA LEU A 264 12.64 -6.15 -9.35
C LEU A 264 13.58 -7.24 -9.92
N GLU A 265 13.43 -8.50 -9.50
CA GLU A 265 14.21 -9.63 -10.02
C GLU A 265 14.03 -9.84 -11.53
N ALA A 266 12.86 -9.53 -12.08
CA ALA A 266 12.56 -9.65 -13.49
C ALA A 266 13.20 -8.54 -14.34
N VAL A 267 13.30 -7.32 -13.80
CA VAL A 267 13.84 -6.15 -14.53
C VAL A 267 15.32 -5.90 -14.28
N TYR A 268 15.87 -6.24 -13.11
CA TYR A 268 17.24 -5.89 -12.72
C TYR A 268 18.30 -6.40 -13.69
N PHE A 269 18.12 -7.62 -14.21
CA PHE A 269 19.08 -8.25 -15.13
C PHE A 269 18.87 -7.84 -16.59
N GLN A 270 17.91 -6.96 -16.89
CA GLN A 270 17.67 -6.47 -18.25
C GLN A 270 18.67 -5.36 -18.61
N PRO A 271 19.14 -5.27 -19.88
CA PRO A 271 20.14 -4.28 -20.29
C PRO A 271 19.76 -2.80 -20.07
N GLY A 272 18.47 -2.50 -19.91
CA GLY A 272 17.96 -1.14 -19.70
C GLY A 272 17.73 -0.75 -18.23
N PHE A 273 18.10 -1.61 -17.28
CA PHE A 273 17.92 -1.30 -15.86
C PHE A 273 18.94 -0.26 -15.38
N GLU A 274 18.45 0.82 -14.79
CA GLU A 274 19.24 1.94 -14.30
C GLU A 274 19.11 2.05 -12.77
N ARG A 275 20.08 1.46 -12.03
CA ARG A 275 20.10 1.44 -10.55
C ARG A 275 19.88 2.83 -9.94
N ALA A 276 20.52 3.85 -10.49
CA ALA A 276 20.42 5.23 -9.98
C ALA A 276 18.99 5.77 -10.08
N LYS A 277 18.27 5.49 -11.17
CA LYS A 277 16.88 5.92 -11.35
C LYS A 277 15.92 5.14 -10.46
N PHE A 278 16.14 3.83 -10.31
CA PHE A 278 15.37 3.03 -9.35
C PHE A 278 15.49 3.60 -7.93
N ILE A 279 16.72 3.87 -7.49
CA ILE A 279 16.97 4.44 -6.16
C ILE A 279 16.34 5.84 -6.03
N GLN A 280 16.49 6.67 -7.06
CA GLN A 280 15.87 8.00 -7.10
C GLN A 280 14.35 7.91 -6.94
N GLY A 281 13.67 7.06 -7.71
CA GLY A 281 12.22 6.90 -7.65
C GLY A 281 11.74 6.49 -6.26
N GLY A 282 12.41 5.52 -5.64
CA GLY A 282 12.07 5.07 -4.29
C GLY A 282 12.34 6.10 -3.19
N GLN A 283 13.46 6.84 -3.27
CA GLN A 283 13.74 7.91 -2.31
C GLN A 283 12.78 9.09 -2.42
N GLU A 284 12.48 9.53 -3.65
CA GLU A 284 11.56 10.65 -3.88
C GLU A 284 10.15 10.31 -3.37
N ILE A 285 9.64 9.09 -3.60
CA ILE A 285 8.30 8.72 -3.12
C ILE A 285 8.26 8.58 -1.60
N LEU A 286 9.31 8.04 -0.97
CA LEU A 286 9.38 7.95 0.50
C LEU A 286 9.44 9.34 1.15
N ASN A 287 10.12 10.30 0.52
CA ASN A 287 10.08 11.70 0.94
C ASN A 287 8.68 12.30 0.80
N ALA A 288 7.96 12.01 -0.29
CA ALA A 288 6.59 12.48 -0.49
C ALA A 288 5.59 11.87 0.51
N ILE A 289 5.73 10.56 0.80
CA ILE A 289 5.00 9.87 1.88
C ILE A 289 5.27 10.57 3.22
N ALA A 290 6.53 10.93 3.49
CA ALA A 290 6.87 11.62 4.72
C ALA A 290 6.23 13.02 4.81
N VAL A 291 6.16 13.77 3.70
CA VAL A 291 5.44 15.06 3.65
C VAL A 291 3.97 14.89 4.04
N PHE A 292 3.30 13.83 3.56
CA PHE A 292 1.91 13.53 3.93
C PHE A 292 1.75 13.31 5.44
N TRP A 293 2.53 12.40 6.02
CA TRP A 293 2.41 12.05 7.45
C TRP A 293 2.88 13.18 8.38
N ASP A 294 3.97 13.86 8.04
CA ASP A 294 4.44 15.03 8.80
C ASP A 294 3.41 16.17 8.72
N GLY A 295 2.72 16.29 7.59
CA GLY A 295 1.59 17.21 7.43
C GLY A 295 0.45 16.88 8.39
N LEU A 296 0.03 15.62 8.46
CA LEU A 296 -0.99 15.18 9.43
C LEU A 296 -0.56 15.41 10.88
N GLU A 297 0.71 15.18 11.20
CA GLU A 297 1.26 15.44 12.53
C GLU A 297 1.30 16.93 12.85
N SER A 298 1.70 17.77 11.89
CA SER A 298 1.66 19.22 12.03
C SER A 298 0.24 19.73 12.25
N ASP A 299 -0.73 19.26 11.45
CA ASP A 299 -2.14 19.62 11.59
C ASP A 299 -2.67 19.27 12.97
N ARG A 300 -2.31 18.08 13.48
CA ARG A 300 -2.65 17.62 14.84
C ARG A 300 -2.06 18.52 15.92
N GLN A 301 -0.77 18.82 15.87
CA GLN A 301 -0.08 19.63 16.88
C GLN A 301 -0.56 21.09 16.90
N HIS A 302 -0.86 21.65 15.73
CA HIS A 302 -1.22 23.07 15.57
C HIS A 302 -2.72 23.31 15.43
N ARG A 303 -3.53 22.24 15.40
CA ARG A 303 -4.99 22.28 15.16
C ARG A 303 -5.38 22.97 13.86
N ILE A 304 -4.57 22.81 12.81
CA ILE A 304 -4.85 23.38 11.50
C ILE A 304 -5.84 22.46 10.78
N GLY A 305 -6.99 23.01 10.34
CA GLY A 305 -8.02 22.23 9.64
C GLY A 305 -8.82 21.26 10.52
N LEU A 306 -8.62 21.30 11.84
CA LEU A 306 -9.42 20.62 12.86
C LEU A 306 -10.63 21.47 13.29
#